data_AF-A0A3D3H6S8-F1
#
_entry.id   AF-A0A3D3H6S8-F1
#
_cell.length_a   1.000
_cell.length_b   1.000
_cell.length_c   1.000
_cell.angle_alpha   90.00
_cell.angle_beta   90.00
_cell.angle_gamma   90.00
#
_symmetry.space_group_name_H-M   'P 1'
#
loop_
_entity.id
_entity.type
_entity.pdbx_description
1 polymer ?
#
loop_
_entity_poly.entity_id
_entity_poly.type
_entity_poly.pdbx_seq_one_letter_code
_entity_poly.pdbx_strand_id
1 'polypeptide(L)'
;TEGACGVLIEAAGWHAWRPAHLHLKVSAPGYELITTQLYFPGDPHNGDDIASAVKPELVLDPHPRTDGEGEVVVYDFVLDPE
;
A
#
# COMPACT_ATOMS: atom_id res chain seq x y z
N THR A 1 7.74 5.77 17.35
CA THR A 1 7.14 7.13 17.36
C THR A 1 7.96 8.12 18.18
N GLU A 2 9.26 7.90 18.42
CA GLU A 2 10.04 8.68 19.40
C GLU A 2 10.70 9.94 18.84
N GLY A 3 10.64 10.17 17.52
CA GLY A 3 11.18 11.36 16.87
C GLY A 3 10.18 12.51 16.80
N ALA A 4 10.63 13.68 16.32
CA ALA A 4 9.80 14.91 16.25
C ALA A 4 8.45 14.70 15.56
N CYS A 5 8.40 13.90 14.48
CA CYS A 5 7.15 13.57 13.80
C CYS A 5 6.20 12.76 14.70
N GLY A 6 6.72 11.79 15.45
CA GLY A 6 5.90 11.01 16.38
C GLY A 6 5.41 11.82 17.57
N VAL A 7 6.24 12.73 18.10
CA VAL A 7 5.83 13.70 19.14
C VAL A 7 4.69 14.59 18.64
N LEU A 8 4.76 15.06 17.39
CA LEU A 8 3.67 15.82 16.77
C LEU A 8 2.38 15.00 16.64
N ILE A 9 2.48 13.77 16.13
CA ILE A 9 1.34 12.85 15.97
C ILE A 9 0.67 12.59 17.33
N GLU A 10 1.46 12.34 18.37
CA GLU A 10 0.96 12.14 19.74
C GLU A 10 0.30 13.41 20.29
N ALA A 11 0.93 14.57 20.15
CA ALA A 11 0.39 15.85 20.61
C ALA A 11 -0.93 16.23 19.92
N ALA A 12 -1.13 15.80 18.67
CA ALA A 12 -2.36 15.99 17.90
C ALA A 12 -3.45 14.95 18.23
N GLY A 13 -3.14 13.92 19.04
CA GLY A 13 -4.06 12.83 19.35
C GLY A 13 -4.33 11.90 18.16
N TRP A 14 -3.42 11.84 17.19
CA TRP A 14 -3.53 10.96 16.02
C TRP A 14 -2.89 9.59 16.29
N HIS A 15 -3.25 8.59 15.50
CA HIS A 15 -2.52 7.32 15.48
C HIS A 15 -1.34 7.39 14.51
N ALA A 16 -0.28 6.62 14.78
CA ALA A 16 0.95 6.62 13.97
C ALA A 16 1.04 5.42 13.00
N TRP A 17 -0.11 4.85 12.62
CA TRP A 17 -0.18 3.59 11.89
C TRP A 17 -0.47 3.78 10.41
N ARG A 18 0.10 2.87 9.62
CA ARG A 18 -0.21 2.68 8.21
C ARG A 18 -0.79 1.28 8.03
N PRO A 19 -1.73 1.08 7.10
CA PRO A 19 -2.22 -0.26 6.77
C PRO A 19 -1.08 -1.13 6.24
N ALA A 20 -1.24 -2.46 6.28
CA ALA A 20 -0.34 -3.38 5.60
C ALA A 20 -0.23 -3.03 4.10
N HIS A 21 0.99 -2.95 3.59
CA HIS A 21 1.22 -2.59 2.19
C HIS A 21 2.53 -3.14 1.64
N LEU A 22 2.58 -3.24 0.32
CA LEU A 22 3.78 -3.55 -0.47
C LEU A 22 4.25 -2.27 -1.17
N HIS A 23 5.55 -1.98 -1.13
CA HIS A 23 6.16 -0.93 -1.94
C HIS A 23 6.70 -1.49 -3.24
N LEU A 24 6.36 -0.87 -4.37
CA LEU A 24 6.82 -1.30 -5.68
C LEU A 24 7.38 -0.13 -6.50
N LYS A 25 8.43 -0.44 -7.25
CA LYS A 25 8.95 0.36 -8.35
C LYS A 25 8.94 -0.50 -9.60
N VAL A 26 8.19 -0.09 -10.61
CA VAL A 26 7.98 -0.87 -11.85
C VAL A 26 8.42 -0.02 -13.03
N SER A 27 9.30 -0.56 -13.87
CA SER A 27 9.84 0.12 -15.04
C SER A 27 10.03 -0.82 -16.22
N ALA A 28 10.00 -0.25 -17.41
CA ALA A 28 10.34 -0.91 -18.67
C ALA A 28 11.03 0.11 -19.61
N PRO A 29 11.89 -0.31 -20.55
CA PRO A 29 12.51 0.61 -21.50
C PRO A 29 11.46 1.36 -22.35
N GLY A 30 11.56 2.70 -22.40
CA GLY A 30 10.64 3.56 -23.14
C GLY A 30 9.31 3.88 -22.44
N TYR A 31 9.22 3.62 -21.14
CA TYR A 31 8.03 3.88 -20.31
C TYR A 31 8.42 4.59 -19.01
N GLU A 32 7.52 5.41 -18.48
CA GLU A 32 7.70 6.12 -17.21
C GLU A 32 7.80 5.14 -16.02
N LEU A 33 8.66 5.46 -15.05
CA LEU A 33 8.78 4.71 -13.80
C LEU A 33 7.56 4.94 -12.90
N ILE A 34 6.85 3.86 -12.55
CA ILE A 34 5.82 3.92 -11.51
C ILE A 34 6.45 3.62 -10.15
N THR A 35 6.22 4.50 -9.18
CA THR A 35 6.40 4.22 -7.75
C THR A 35 5.02 4.15 -7.12
N THR A 36 4.65 2.97 -6.59
CA THR A 36 3.31 2.74 -6.06
C THR A 36 3.32 1.89 -4.80
N GLN A 37 2.14 1.74 -4.19
CA GLN A 37 1.87 0.88 -3.05
C GLN A 37 0.65 0.02 -3.36
N LEU A 38 0.61 -1.20 -2.81
CA LEU A 38 -0.56 -2.08 -2.85
C LEU A 38 -0.99 -2.43 -1.43
N TYR A 39 -2.29 -2.39 -1.16
CA TYR A 39 -2.89 -2.54 0.16
C TYR A 39 -3.74 -3.82 0.25
N PHE A 40 -4.09 -4.25 1.46
CA PHE A 40 -4.85 -5.48 1.68
C PHE A 40 -6.28 -5.20 2.14
N PRO A 41 -7.28 -5.98 1.69
CA PRO A 41 -8.65 -5.79 2.12
C PRO A 41 -8.79 -6.11 3.61
N GLY A 42 -9.65 -5.35 4.30
CA GLY A 42 -9.93 -5.55 5.72
C GLY A 42 -8.89 -5.03 6.71
N ASP A 43 -7.80 -4.39 6.24
CA ASP A 43 -6.87 -3.74 7.16
C ASP A 43 -7.57 -2.61 7.94
N PRO A 44 -7.43 -2.56 9.28
CA PRO A 44 -8.08 -1.56 10.12
C PRO A 44 -7.78 -0.11 9.72
N HIS A 45 -6.63 0.15 9.09
CA HIS A 45 -6.15 1.48 8.77
C HIS A 45 -6.28 1.88 7.29
N ASN A 46 -7.03 1.11 6.50
CA ASN A 46 -7.33 1.50 5.11
C ASN A 46 -8.14 2.80 5.02
N GLY A 47 -9.00 3.07 6.00
CA GLY A 47 -9.85 4.26 6.03
C GLY A 47 -9.20 5.49 6.67
N ASP A 48 -8.11 5.31 7.43
CA ASP A 48 -7.49 6.37 8.25
C ASP A 48 -5.96 6.40 8.19
N ASP A 49 -5.32 5.84 7.14
CA ASP A 49 -3.85 5.88 6.97
C ASP A 49 -3.27 7.26 7.30
N ILE A 50 -2.36 7.31 8.28
CA ILE A 50 -1.73 8.56 8.73
C ILE A 50 -1.00 9.29 7.60
N ALA A 51 -0.58 8.55 6.55
CA ALA A 51 0.06 9.11 5.37
C ALA A 51 -0.93 9.51 4.26
N SER A 52 -2.23 9.25 4.43
CA SER A 52 -3.29 9.50 3.45
C SER A 52 -2.95 8.96 2.05
N ALA A 53 -2.29 7.80 1.99
CA ALA A 53 -1.74 7.27 0.73
C ALA A 53 -2.64 6.22 0.07
N VAL A 54 -3.62 5.67 0.80
CA VAL A 54 -4.54 4.65 0.30
C VAL A 54 -5.41 5.21 -0.82
N LYS A 55 -5.49 4.47 -1.92
CA LYS A 55 -6.43 4.71 -3.02
C LYS A 55 -7.23 3.43 -3.29
N PRO A 56 -8.55 3.50 -3.56
CA PRO A 56 -9.37 2.31 -3.76
C PRO A 56 -8.85 1.36 -4.84
N GLU A 57 -8.26 1.89 -5.90
CA GLU A 57 -7.75 1.11 -7.03
C GLU A 57 -6.48 0.31 -6.68
N LEU A 58 -5.85 0.60 -5.54
CA LEU A 58 -4.62 -0.05 -5.08
C LEU A 58 -4.87 -1.07 -3.97
N VAL A 59 -6.13 -1.34 -3.62
CA VAL A 59 -6.50 -2.40 -2.68
C VAL A 59 -6.61 -3.72 -3.43
N LEU A 60 -5.85 -4.70 -2.98
CA LEU A 60 -5.79 -6.05 -3.55
C LEU A 60 -7.05 -6.87 -3.25
N ASP A 61 -7.16 -8.01 -3.93
CA ASP A 61 -8.15 -9.05 -3.64
C ASP A 61 -7.48 -10.45 -3.56
N PRO A 62 -6.73 -10.74 -2.49
CA PRO A 62 -6.11 -12.05 -2.29
C PRO A 62 -7.17 -13.12 -2.04
N HIS A 63 -6.93 -14.30 -2.58
CA HIS A 63 -7.78 -15.48 -2.38
C HIS A 63 -6.94 -16.73 -2.06
N PRO A 64 -7.53 -17.74 -1.40
CA PRO A 64 -6.80 -18.94 -1.02
C PRO A 64 -6.22 -19.64 -2.25
N ARG A 65 -4.98 -20.14 -2.14
CA ARG A 65 -4.38 -20.96 -3.18
C ARG A 65 -5.13 -22.27 -3.36
N THR A 66 -5.25 -22.73 -4.60
CA THR A 66 -5.87 -24.02 -4.92
C THR A 66 -4.88 -25.19 -4.91
N ASP A 67 -3.58 -24.90 -4.90
CA ASP A 67 -2.48 -25.86 -5.06
C ASP A 67 -1.57 -25.97 -3.81
N GLY A 68 -2.00 -25.42 -2.67
CA GLY A 68 -1.26 -25.49 -1.42
C GLY A 68 -1.80 -24.54 -0.35
N GLU A 69 -0.99 -24.29 0.67
CA GLU A 69 -1.30 -23.35 1.75
C GLU A 69 -0.98 -21.90 1.36
N GLY A 70 -1.74 -20.96 1.92
CA GLY A 70 -1.55 -19.51 1.77
C GLY A 70 -2.51 -18.84 0.79
N GLU A 71 -2.32 -17.53 0.61
CA GLU A 71 -3.12 -16.67 -0.26
C GLU A 71 -2.37 -16.34 -1.56
N VAL A 72 -3.10 -16.05 -2.63
CA VAL A 72 -2.57 -15.60 -3.92
C VAL A 72 -3.36 -14.41 -4.45
N VAL A 73 -2.68 -13.51 -5.15
CA VAL A 73 -3.27 -12.39 -5.87
C VAL A 73 -2.48 -12.12 -7.14
N VAL A 74 -3.16 -11.68 -8.19
CA VAL A 74 -2.55 -11.19 -9.44
C VAL A 74 -2.92 -9.71 -9.56
N TYR A 75 -1.91 -8.87 -9.81
CA TYR A 75 -2.10 -7.43 -10.01
C TYR A 75 -1.23 -6.97 -11.18
N ASP A 76 -1.85 -6.37 -12.18
CA ASP A 76 -1.19 -5.92 -13.40
C ASP A 76 -0.74 -4.45 -13.29
N PHE A 77 0.42 -4.14 -13.86
CA PHE A 77 0.93 -2.77 -13.95
C PHE A 77 0.79 -2.26 -15.38
N VAL A 78 0.13 -1.12 -15.53
CA VAL A 78 0.05 -0.39 -16.80
C VAL A 78 1.03 0.77 -16.72
N LEU A 79 1.97 0.83 -17.65
CA LEU A 79 2.99 1.89 -17.71
C LEU A 79 2.65 2.87 -18.84
N ASP A 80 2.80 4.16 -18.56
CA ASP A 80 2.68 5.22 -19.56
C ASP A 80 3.98 5.30 -20.39
N PRO A 81 3.89 5.53 -21.72
CA PRO A 81 5.07 5.75 -22.55
C PRO A 81 5.78 7.07 -22.16
N GLU A 82 7.10 7.11 -22.31
CA GLU A 82 7.88 8.37 -22.21
C GLU A 82 7.59 9.36 -23.35
#